data_AF-A0A963SK82-F1
#
_entry.id   AF-A0A963SK82-F1
#
_cell.length_a   1.000
_cell.length_b   1.000
_cell.length_c   1.000
_cell.angle_alpha   90.00
_cell.angle_beta   90.00
_cell.angle_gamma   90.00
#
_symmetry.space_group_name_H-M   'P 1'
#
loop_
_entity.id
_entity.type
_entity.pdbx_description
1 polymer ?
#
loop_
_entity_poly.entity_id
_entity_poly.type
_entity_poly.pdbx_seq_one_letter_code
_entity_poly.pdbx_strand_id
1 'polypeptide(L)'
;EDEDLIERDEMVVTVTLDGYIKRTPLSTFRAQNRGGKGRAGMATKEEDAVSELFVTSTHNPVLFFSTKGKVYRLKVWKLPEGGPTTRGRPIINLLPSLEDGETIRTVLPLPEDEDSWGALNVVFATAKGNVRRNSMDAFTNIPSNGKFAMKFDEESDDRLIGVALLEQGDDVLLATQMGKAIRFSGEDVREFVSRTSTGVRGMKFKEKNDEVVSLSILKGGTATPDERDAYLKVAPWKSDEEAHSLSDDHQAMADEEEFILTVCANGYGKLSSAYEYRRAGRGGMGITNIDNIARNGQVVASFTATKSDQLMLVTDQAKLIRIGLNSLRVIGRSSAGVRLFNVAKGETIVSVAKLDENENPENEAEEAIAEEMVGRGAEETAPDTTAHSDRNIPDEPGG
;
A
#
# COMPACT_ATOMS: atom_id res chain seq x y z
N GLU A 1 7.88 31.73 -1.37
CA GLU A 1 8.95 30.79 -1.00
C GLU A 1 9.42 30.20 -2.32
N ASP A 2 10.70 30.40 -2.64
CA ASP A 2 11.29 29.94 -3.90
C ASP A 2 11.52 28.44 -3.81
N GLU A 3 10.74 27.69 -4.59
CA GLU A 3 10.81 26.24 -4.68
C GLU A 3 12.21 25.75 -5.09
N ASP A 4 12.91 26.53 -5.92
CA ASP A 4 14.26 26.21 -6.41
C ASP A 4 15.32 26.09 -5.30
N LEU A 5 15.03 26.54 -4.08
CA LEU A 5 15.91 26.41 -2.92
C LEU A 5 15.64 25.16 -2.07
N ILE A 6 14.61 24.39 -2.41
CA ILE A 6 14.26 23.17 -1.70
C ILE A 6 15.04 22.00 -2.32
N GLU A 7 15.65 21.18 -1.48
CA GLU A 7 16.34 19.97 -1.93
C GLU A 7 15.34 18.85 -2.28
N ARG A 8 15.66 18.06 -3.32
CA ARG A 8 14.92 16.83 -3.65
C ARG A 8 15.39 15.73 -2.70
N ASP A 9 14.49 15.31 -1.82
CA ASP A 9 14.76 14.30 -0.79
C ASP A 9 13.52 13.42 -0.60
N GLU A 10 13.72 12.17 -0.24
CA GLU A 10 12.65 11.21 0.03
C GLU A 10 12.09 11.39 1.44
N MET A 11 10.78 11.60 1.49
CA MET A 11 10.08 11.94 2.71
C MET A 11 9.02 10.89 3.03
N VAL A 12 9.07 10.36 4.25
CA VAL A 12 7.95 9.63 4.85
C VAL A 12 6.95 10.66 5.34
N VAL A 13 5.79 10.69 4.70
CA VAL A 13 4.66 11.50 5.12
C VAL A 13 3.72 10.62 5.94
N THR A 14 3.40 11.09 7.15
CA THR A 14 2.46 10.40 8.05
C THR A 14 1.27 11.31 8.31
N VAL A 15 0.07 10.75 8.19
CA VAL A 15 -1.19 11.37 8.59
C VAL A 15 -1.79 10.53 9.71
N THR A 16 -2.29 11.16 10.76
CA THR A 16 -2.92 10.48 11.90
C THR A 16 -4.45 10.50 11.84
N LEU A 17 -5.14 9.76 12.71
CA LEU A 17 -6.60 9.72 12.75
C LEU A 17 -7.20 11.06 13.20
N ASP A 18 -6.57 11.76 14.15
CA ASP A 18 -7.01 13.10 14.59
C ASP A 18 -6.59 14.20 13.59
N GLY A 19 -6.03 13.83 12.44
CA GLY A 19 -5.74 14.74 11.34
C GLY A 19 -4.47 15.57 11.56
N TYR A 20 -3.45 15.02 12.25
CA TYR A 20 -2.12 15.60 12.24
C TYR A 20 -1.35 15.07 11.03
N ILE A 21 -0.52 15.92 10.44
CA ILE A 21 0.36 15.58 9.33
C ILE A 21 1.77 16.06 9.60
N LYS A 22 2.75 15.28 9.13
CA LYS A 22 4.16 15.66 9.06
C LYS A 22 4.87 14.95 7.92
N ARG A 23 6.05 15.48 7.57
CA ARG A 23 7.07 14.79 6.79
C ARG A 23 8.31 14.52 7.65
N THR A 24 8.94 13.38 7.42
CA THR A 24 10.18 12.96 8.08
C THR A 24 11.10 12.35 7.01
N PRO A 25 12.39 12.71 6.92
CA PRO A 25 13.30 12.10 5.97
C PRO A 25 13.33 10.57 6.10
N LEU A 26 13.26 9.85 4.98
CA LEU A 26 13.23 8.38 4.97
C LEU A 26 14.45 7.76 5.66
N SER A 27 15.62 8.39 5.49
CA SER A 27 16.89 8.02 6.12
C SER A 27 16.83 7.93 7.65
N THR A 28 15.87 8.60 8.29
CA THR A 28 15.68 8.54 9.75
C THR A 28 15.13 7.18 10.23
N PHE A 29 14.49 6.41 9.35
CA PHE A 29 13.89 5.11 9.70
C PHE A 29 14.83 3.94 9.40
N ARG A 30 15.47 3.36 10.42
CA ARG A 30 16.31 2.15 10.25
C ARG A 30 15.47 0.90 9.97
N ALA A 31 15.84 0.14 8.93
CA ALA A 31 15.22 -1.15 8.61
C ALA A 31 15.46 -2.20 9.72
N GLN A 32 14.48 -3.06 9.97
CA GLN A 32 14.55 -4.18 10.92
C GLN A 32 14.41 -5.52 10.20
N ASN A 33 15.08 -6.54 10.74
CA ASN A 33 14.97 -7.91 10.24
C ASN A 33 13.60 -8.53 10.58
N ARG A 34 13.13 -9.45 9.73
CA ARG A 34 11.91 -10.23 9.94
C ARG A 34 11.96 -10.99 11.27
N GLY A 35 10.89 -10.93 12.06
CA GLY A 35 10.81 -11.59 13.37
C GLY A 35 11.43 -10.80 14.53
N GLY A 36 12.01 -9.62 14.27
CA GLY A 36 12.45 -8.71 15.33
C GLY A 36 11.29 -8.23 16.21
N LYS A 37 11.59 -7.93 17.48
CA LYS A 37 10.67 -7.17 18.33
C LYS A 37 10.77 -5.71 17.88
N GLY A 38 9.70 -5.19 17.29
CA GLY A 38 9.61 -3.81 16.82
C GLY A 38 10.18 -2.84 17.85
N ARG A 39 11.05 -1.91 17.43
CA ARG A 39 11.40 -0.77 18.29
C ARG A 39 10.12 -0.08 18.75
N ALA A 40 9.99 0.14 20.06
CA ALA A 40 8.91 0.95 20.59
C ALA A 40 9.04 2.37 20.01
N GLY A 41 8.27 2.66 18.97
CA GLY A 41 7.97 4.01 18.54
C GLY A 41 6.85 4.53 19.44
N MET A 42 7.12 5.67 20.07
CA MET A 42 6.25 6.41 20.96
C MET A 42 5.90 5.71 22.30
N ALA A 43 6.04 6.46 23.39
CA ALA A 43 5.80 5.98 24.73
C ALA A 43 4.36 6.33 25.11
N THR A 44 3.57 5.28 25.35
CA THR A 44 2.17 5.30 25.80
C THR A 44 1.80 6.46 26.73
N LYS A 45 0.94 7.36 26.22
CA LYS A 45 -0.35 7.74 26.81
C LYS A 45 -1.11 8.65 25.84
N GLU A 46 -2.29 8.20 25.40
CA GLU A 46 -3.24 8.91 24.52
C GLU A 46 -2.63 9.39 23.19
N GLU A 47 -2.05 8.44 22.45
CA GLU A 47 -1.46 8.73 21.15
C GLU A 47 -2.40 8.37 20.00
N ASP A 48 -2.45 9.30 19.05
CA ASP A 48 -3.29 9.29 17.87
C ASP A 48 -2.64 8.35 16.84
N ALA A 49 -3.37 7.34 16.40
CA ALA A 49 -2.82 6.32 15.50
C ALA A 49 -2.58 6.90 14.10
N VAL A 50 -1.52 6.46 13.44
CA VAL A 50 -1.26 6.82 12.03
C VAL A 50 -2.32 6.15 11.17
N SER A 51 -3.07 6.97 10.42
CA SER A 51 -4.11 6.55 9.49
C SER A 51 -3.53 6.25 8.11
N GLU A 52 -2.68 7.15 7.61
CA GLU A 52 -2.04 7.03 6.30
C GLU A 52 -0.54 7.26 6.43
N LEU A 53 0.24 6.44 5.71
CA LEU A 53 1.68 6.59 5.60
C LEU A 53 2.08 6.34 4.15
N PHE A 54 2.89 7.23 3.59
CA PHE A 54 3.41 7.08 2.23
C PHE A 54 4.77 7.73 2.09
N VAL A 55 5.52 7.32 1.08
CA VAL A 55 6.82 7.89 0.73
C VAL A 55 6.74 8.57 -0.62
N THR A 56 7.36 9.74 -0.71
CA THR A 56 7.38 10.56 -1.93
C THR A 56 8.46 11.63 -1.80
N SER A 57 8.89 12.20 -2.94
CA SER A 57 9.84 13.31 -2.97
C SER A 57 9.24 14.61 -2.45
N THR A 58 10.08 15.48 -1.88
CA THR A 58 9.74 16.85 -1.44
C THR A 58 9.00 17.68 -2.50
N HIS A 59 9.32 17.51 -3.79
CA HIS A 59 8.77 18.31 -4.89
C HIS A 59 7.45 17.76 -5.45
N ASN A 60 7.17 16.48 -5.21
CA ASN A 60 5.97 15.85 -5.73
C ASN A 60 4.72 16.55 -5.18
N PRO A 61 3.75 16.88 -6.06
CA PRO A 61 2.43 17.30 -5.61
C PRO A 61 1.67 16.10 -5.07
N VAL A 62 0.94 16.32 -3.99
CA VAL A 62 0.09 15.31 -3.35
C VAL A 62 -1.34 15.81 -3.33
N LEU A 63 -2.26 14.93 -3.76
CA LEU A 63 -3.69 15.13 -3.60
C LEU A 63 -4.15 14.53 -2.28
N PHE A 64 -4.80 15.34 -1.45
CA PHE A 64 -5.37 14.92 -0.18
C PHE A 64 -6.88 14.83 -0.33
N PHE A 65 -7.43 13.62 -0.20
CA PHE A 65 -8.87 13.38 -0.28
C PHE A 65 -9.45 13.28 1.11
N SER A 66 -10.49 14.08 1.39
CA SER A 66 -11.12 14.12 2.69
C SER A 66 -12.24 13.10 2.87
N THR A 67 -12.67 12.89 4.12
CA THR A 67 -13.84 12.08 4.46
C THR A 67 -15.15 12.61 3.88
N LYS A 68 -15.24 13.92 3.59
CA LYS A 68 -16.37 14.54 2.87
C LYS A 68 -16.23 14.50 1.35
N GLY A 69 -15.17 13.87 0.84
CA GLY A 69 -14.94 13.66 -0.59
C GLY A 69 -14.50 14.92 -1.36
N LYS A 70 -13.94 15.91 -0.65
CA LYS A 70 -13.17 16.99 -1.28
C LYS A 70 -11.75 16.53 -1.55
N VAL A 71 -11.10 17.17 -2.52
CA VAL A 71 -9.67 17.03 -2.79
C VAL A 71 -8.98 18.37 -2.64
N TYR A 72 -7.80 18.33 -2.04
CA TYR A 72 -6.88 19.43 -1.86
C TYR A 72 -5.52 19.07 -2.46
N ARG A 73 -4.70 20.06 -2.80
CA ARG A 73 -3.37 19.85 -3.39
C ARG A 73 -2.31 20.62 -2.60
N LEU A 74 -1.25 19.94 -2.19
CA LEU A 74 -0.05 20.56 -1.61
C LEU A 74 1.20 19.84 -2.13
N LYS A 75 2.31 20.56 -2.25
CA LYS A 75 3.63 19.95 -2.42
C LYS A 75 4.15 19.46 -1.07
N VAL A 76 4.92 18.38 -1.07
CA VAL A 76 5.39 17.72 0.15
C VAL A 76 6.23 18.65 1.01
N TRP A 77 7.09 19.48 0.42
CA TRP A 77 7.92 20.43 1.17
C TRP A 77 7.13 21.45 2.01
N LYS A 78 5.85 21.71 1.68
CA LYS A 78 4.97 22.56 2.47
C LYS A 78 4.44 21.89 3.73
N LEU A 79 4.61 20.57 3.86
CA LEU A 79 4.24 19.83 5.04
C LEU A 79 5.24 20.10 6.18
N PRO A 80 4.78 20.16 7.43
CA PRO A 80 5.64 20.42 8.57
C PRO A 80 6.61 19.27 8.76
N GLU A 81 7.89 19.60 8.92
CA GLU A 81 8.92 18.62 9.21
C GLU A 81 8.92 18.26 10.70
N GLY A 82 9.16 16.99 11.01
CA GLY A 82 9.26 16.51 12.39
C GLY A 82 9.89 15.13 12.48
N GLY A 83 10.44 14.81 13.66
CA GLY A 83 11.04 13.48 13.90
C GLY A 83 9.99 12.34 13.95
N PRO A 84 10.42 11.07 13.88
CA PRO A 84 9.52 9.91 13.83
C PRO A 84 8.52 9.84 15.00
N THR A 85 8.90 10.32 16.18
CA THR A 85 8.09 10.28 17.41
C THR A 85 7.20 11.50 17.63
N THR A 86 7.25 12.52 16.77
CA THR A 86 6.41 13.72 16.92
C THR A 86 5.05 13.53 16.26
N ARG A 87 3.99 14.19 16.73
CA ARG A 87 2.66 14.07 16.10
C ARG A 87 2.53 14.84 14.78
N GLY A 88 3.33 15.90 14.58
CA GLY A 88 3.20 16.81 13.44
C GLY A 88 2.34 18.03 13.77
N ARG A 89 1.71 18.64 12.76
CA ARG A 89 0.76 19.76 12.96
C ARG A 89 -0.63 19.39 12.46
N PRO A 90 -1.71 19.97 13.04
CA PRO A 90 -3.06 19.77 12.53
C PRO A 90 -3.16 20.15 11.05
N ILE A 91 -3.67 19.24 10.22
CA ILE A 91 -3.78 19.42 8.77
C ILE A 91 -4.71 20.57 8.40
N ILE A 92 -5.69 20.87 9.25
CA ILE A 92 -6.60 22.01 9.13
C ILE A 92 -5.85 23.35 9.04
N ASN A 93 -4.63 23.45 9.59
CA ASN A 93 -3.83 24.67 9.49
C ASN A 93 -3.22 24.87 8.09
N LEU A 94 -3.04 23.78 7.35
CA LEU A 94 -2.52 23.78 5.98
C LEU A 94 -3.67 23.80 4.96
N LEU A 95 -4.81 23.21 5.33
CA LEU A 95 -6.03 23.11 4.55
C LEU A 95 -7.19 23.78 5.31
N PRO A 96 -7.21 25.12 5.41
CA PRO A 96 -8.16 25.87 6.25
C PRO A 96 -9.62 25.77 5.79
N SER A 97 -9.87 25.17 4.63
CA SER A 97 -11.21 24.95 4.08
C SER A 97 -11.75 23.54 4.37
N LEU A 98 -11.07 22.77 5.22
CA LEU A 98 -11.66 21.60 5.86
C LEU A 98 -12.77 22.05 6.81
N GLU A 99 -13.93 21.43 6.69
CA GLU A 99 -15.06 21.68 7.58
C GLU A 99 -14.86 21.00 8.93
N ASP A 100 -15.62 21.40 9.94
CA ASP A 100 -15.57 20.75 11.26
C ASP A 100 -15.82 19.23 11.13
N GLY A 101 -14.92 18.45 11.75
CA GLY A 101 -14.94 16.98 11.70
C GLY A 101 -14.46 16.35 10.38
N GLU A 102 -14.05 17.15 9.39
CA GLU A 102 -13.49 16.66 8.14
C GLU A 102 -12.01 16.31 8.30
N THR A 103 -11.63 15.06 8.03
CA THR A 103 -10.24 14.58 8.10
C THR A 103 -9.80 14.05 6.73
N ILE A 104 -8.50 13.82 6.55
CA ILE A 104 -7.98 13.20 5.34
C ILE A 104 -8.16 11.69 5.42
N ARG A 105 -8.68 11.12 4.34
CA ARG A 105 -9.01 9.71 4.22
C ARG A 105 -8.03 8.94 3.36
N THR A 106 -7.51 9.55 2.30
CA THR A 106 -6.55 8.91 1.39
C THR A 106 -5.78 10.00 0.67
N VAL A 107 -4.62 9.62 0.16
CA VAL A 107 -3.66 10.51 -0.48
C VAL A 107 -3.18 9.91 -1.78
N LEU A 108 -2.95 10.75 -2.78
CA LEU A 108 -2.38 10.35 -4.06
C LEU A 108 -1.16 11.22 -4.36
N PRO A 109 0.06 10.72 -4.15
CA PRO A 109 1.25 11.31 -4.74
C PRO A 109 1.12 11.29 -6.26
N LEU A 110 1.50 12.39 -6.89
CA LEU A 110 1.51 12.53 -8.35
C LEU A 110 2.97 12.66 -8.84
N PRO A 111 3.26 12.27 -10.08
CA PRO A 111 4.52 12.58 -10.73
C PRO A 111 4.80 14.09 -10.67
N GLU A 112 6.07 14.46 -10.46
CA GLU A 112 6.52 15.86 -10.45
C GLU A 112 6.22 16.56 -11.78
N ASP A 113 6.40 15.84 -12.90
CA ASP A 113 6.16 16.34 -14.26
C ASP A 113 4.66 16.41 -14.58
N GLU A 114 4.09 17.62 -14.53
CA GLU A 114 2.68 17.87 -14.85
C GLU A 114 2.35 17.61 -16.34
N ASP A 115 3.32 17.65 -17.25
CA ASP A 115 3.08 17.43 -18.69
C ASP A 115 2.71 15.96 -18.98
N SER A 116 3.17 15.04 -18.13
CA SER A 116 2.83 13.62 -18.22
C SER A 116 1.37 13.32 -17.85
N TRP A 117 0.67 14.24 -17.18
CA TRP A 117 -0.63 13.94 -16.56
C TRP A 117 -1.76 13.74 -17.57
N GLY A 118 -1.69 14.34 -18.76
CA GLY A 118 -2.75 14.24 -19.77
C GLY A 118 -2.98 12.81 -20.29
N ALA A 119 -1.99 11.93 -20.15
CA ALA A 119 -2.09 10.51 -20.51
C ALA A 119 -2.67 9.63 -19.39
N LEU A 120 -2.87 10.20 -18.18
CA LEU A 120 -3.25 9.46 -17.00
C LEU A 120 -4.76 9.59 -16.73
N ASN A 121 -5.33 8.49 -16.25
CA ASN A 121 -6.62 8.49 -15.58
C ASN A 121 -6.45 8.38 -14.07
N VAL A 122 -7.44 8.86 -13.33
CA VAL A 122 -7.57 8.65 -11.88
C VAL A 122 -8.70 7.66 -11.64
N VAL A 123 -8.39 6.55 -10.98
CA VAL A 123 -9.36 5.58 -10.49
C VAL A 123 -9.59 5.75 -9.00
N PHE A 124 -10.85 5.73 -8.60
CA PHE A 124 -11.32 5.76 -7.23
C PHE A 124 -11.95 4.42 -6.88
N ALA A 125 -11.77 3.96 -5.65
CA ALA A 125 -12.45 2.79 -5.10
C ALA A 125 -13.06 3.10 -3.73
N THR A 126 -14.27 2.60 -3.49
CA THR A 126 -15.00 2.79 -2.23
C THR A 126 -15.11 1.50 -1.43
N ALA A 127 -15.38 1.62 -0.13
CA ALA A 127 -15.49 0.49 0.81
C ALA A 127 -16.59 -0.47 0.41
N LYS A 128 -17.71 0.05 -0.12
CA LYS A 128 -18.81 -0.79 -0.64
C LYS A 128 -18.53 -1.33 -2.05
N GLY A 129 -17.32 -1.18 -2.57
CA GLY A 129 -16.88 -1.79 -3.81
C GLY A 129 -17.38 -1.07 -5.06
N ASN A 130 -17.67 0.23 -4.98
CA ASN A 130 -17.85 1.06 -6.17
C ASN A 130 -16.49 1.54 -6.68
N VAL A 131 -16.39 1.74 -8.00
CA VAL A 131 -15.23 2.29 -8.68
C VAL A 131 -15.63 3.37 -9.65
N ARG A 132 -14.76 4.36 -9.83
CA ARG A 132 -14.95 5.45 -10.79
C ARG A 132 -13.64 5.79 -11.46
N ARG A 133 -13.67 6.07 -12.76
CA ARG A 133 -12.53 6.54 -13.53
C ARG A 133 -12.80 7.95 -14.06
N ASN A 134 -11.82 8.84 -13.99
CA ASN A 134 -11.86 10.18 -14.58
C ASN A 134 -10.52 10.46 -15.27
N SER A 135 -10.49 11.39 -16.24
CA SER A 135 -9.23 11.97 -16.70
C SER A 135 -8.51 12.72 -15.55
N MET A 136 -7.18 12.64 -15.53
CA MET A 136 -6.35 13.41 -14.58
C MET A 136 -6.46 14.92 -14.80
N ASP A 137 -6.85 15.38 -16.00
CA ASP A 137 -7.13 16.79 -16.29
C ASP A 137 -8.20 17.39 -15.36
N ALA A 138 -9.14 16.55 -14.92
CA ALA A 138 -10.17 16.95 -13.96
C ALA A 138 -9.58 17.36 -12.60
N PHE A 139 -8.33 16.99 -12.33
CA PHE A 139 -7.58 17.16 -11.08
C PHE A 139 -6.37 18.09 -11.18
N THR A 140 -5.91 18.51 -12.37
CA THR A 140 -4.75 19.40 -12.56
C THR A 140 -4.87 20.72 -11.78
N ASN A 141 -5.99 21.44 -11.93
CA ASN A 141 -6.20 22.69 -11.21
C ASN A 141 -7.13 22.51 -10.00
N ILE A 142 -6.56 22.57 -8.79
CA ILE A 142 -7.29 22.50 -7.52
C ILE A 142 -7.13 23.84 -6.79
N PRO A 143 -8.24 24.60 -6.61
CA PRO A 143 -8.24 25.80 -5.78
C PRO A 143 -7.78 25.52 -4.35
N SER A 144 -7.29 26.54 -3.65
CA SER A 144 -6.84 26.42 -2.25
C SER A 144 -7.95 25.99 -1.29
N ASN A 145 -9.21 26.31 -1.59
CA ASN A 145 -10.37 25.84 -0.82
C ASN A 145 -10.83 24.41 -1.17
N GLY A 146 -10.07 23.71 -2.01
CA GLY A 146 -10.37 22.37 -2.48
C GLY A 146 -11.50 22.33 -3.51
N LYS A 147 -11.80 21.13 -3.99
CA LYS A 147 -12.94 20.87 -4.89
C LYS A 147 -13.53 19.49 -4.62
N PHE A 148 -14.80 19.27 -4.97
CA PHE A 148 -15.39 17.93 -4.85
C PHE A 148 -14.72 16.95 -5.80
N ALA A 149 -14.21 15.86 -5.22
CA ALA A 149 -13.64 14.73 -5.92
C ALA A 149 -14.58 13.53 -5.93
N MET A 150 -15.45 13.37 -4.93
CA MET A 150 -16.53 12.39 -4.86
C MET A 150 -17.56 12.89 -3.84
N LYS A 151 -18.87 12.66 -4.05
CA LYS A 151 -19.89 12.96 -3.04
C LYS A 151 -20.55 11.67 -2.59
N PHE A 152 -20.53 11.43 -1.28
CA PHE A 152 -21.28 10.35 -0.66
C PHE A 152 -22.68 10.85 -0.27
N ASP A 153 -23.64 9.93 -0.27
CA ASP A 153 -24.97 10.21 0.28
C ASP A 153 -24.86 10.29 1.82
N GLU A 154 -25.59 11.20 2.45
CA GLU A 154 -25.55 11.40 3.91
C GLU A 154 -26.08 10.17 4.67
N GLU A 155 -26.95 9.38 4.04
CA GLU A 155 -27.47 8.13 4.59
C GLU A 155 -26.55 6.92 4.31
N SER A 156 -25.47 7.10 3.53
CA SER A 156 -24.58 6.01 3.14
C SER A 156 -23.42 5.83 4.11
N ASP A 157 -23.13 4.58 4.46
CA ASP A 157 -21.92 4.16 5.18
C ASP A 157 -20.73 3.86 4.23
N ASP A 158 -20.85 4.24 2.95
CA ASP A 158 -19.77 4.10 1.97
C ASP A 158 -18.72 5.19 2.17
N ARG A 159 -17.46 4.85 1.88
CA ARG A 159 -16.32 5.75 2.06
C ARG A 159 -15.26 5.48 1.02
N LEU A 160 -14.46 6.49 0.75
CA LEU A 160 -13.31 6.35 -0.13
C LEU A 160 -12.25 5.46 0.55
N ILE A 161 -11.72 4.49 -0.20
CA ILE A 161 -10.68 3.56 0.26
C ILE A 161 -9.36 3.84 -0.43
N GLY A 162 -9.39 4.09 -1.73
CA GLY A 162 -8.17 4.35 -2.47
C GLY A 162 -8.41 5.18 -3.70
N VAL A 163 -7.37 5.90 -4.09
CA VAL A 163 -7.26 6.59 -5.36
C VAL A 163 -5.92 6.20 -5.98
N ALA A 164 -5.90 5.88 -7.27
CA ALA A 164 -4.69 5.50 -7.98
C ALA A 164 -4.67 6.10 -9.39
N LEU A 165 -3.47 6.30 -9.92
CA LEU A 165 -3.26 6.63 -11.32
C LEU A 165 -3.37 5.36 -12.17
N LEU A 166 -3.99 5.47 -13.34
CA LEU A 166 -4.25 4.37 -14.25
C LEU A 166 -3.81 4.79 -15.65
N GLU A 167 -2.98 3.99 -16.31
CA GLU A 167 -2.63 4.16 -17.72
C GLU A 167 -3.55 3.31 -18.63
N GLN A 168 -3.41 3.52 -19.93
CA GLN A 168 -4.14 2.69 -20.91
C GLN A 168 -3.67 1.23 -20.84
N GLY A 169 -4.63 0.29 -20.84
CA GLY A 169 -4.35 -1.14 -20.79
C GLY A 169 -4.15 -1.70 -19.38
N ASP A 170 -3.97 -0.85 -18.37
CA ASP A 170 -3.82 -1.27 -16.97
C ASP A 170 -5.11 -1.93 -16.44
N ASP A 171 -4.92 -2.85 -15.50
CA ASP A 171 -5.99 -3.50 -14.76
C ASP A 171 -6.14 -2.91 -13.37
N VAL A 172 -7.38 -2.95 -12.88
CA VAL A 172 -7.73 -2.63 -11.49
C VAL A 172 -7.83 -3.92 -10.70
N LEU A 173 -7.08 -4.01 -9.60
CA LEU A 173 -7.22 -5.04 -8.57
C LEU A 173 -7.84 -4.43 -7.31
N LEU A 174 -8.97 -4.97 -6.87
CA LEU A 174 -9.55 -4.66 -5.57
C LEU A 174 -9.39 -5.85 -4.64
N ALA A 175 -9.02 -5.62 -3.38
CA ALA A 175 -9.00 -6.66 -2.35
C ALA A 175 -9.89 -6.28 -1.16
N THR A 176 -10.44 -7.29 -0.50
CA THR A 176 -11.38 -7.14 0.60
C THR A 176 -10.82 -7.61 1.94
N GLN A 177 -11.36 -7.10 3.04
CA GLN A 177 -10.95 -7.48 4.40
C GLN A 177 -11.15 -8.97 4.70
N MET A 178 -12.12 -9.62 4.06
CA MET A 178 -12.37 -11.07 4.19
C MET A 178 -11.52 -11.92 3.23
N GLY A 179 -10.49 -11.35 2.61
CA GLY A 179 -9.54 -12.10 1.80
C GLY A 179 -10.10 -12.52 0.44
N LYS A 180 -10.93 -11.69 -0.20
CA LYS A 180 -11.26 -11.81 -1.63
C LYS A 180 -10.52 -10.75 -2.44
N ALA A 181 -10.33 -11.02 -3.73
CA ALA A 181 -9.82 -10.04 -4.67
C ALA A 181 -10.46 -10.20 -6.05
N ILE A 182 -10.66 -9.09 -6.77
CA ILE A 182 -11.12 -9.09 -8.15
C ILE A 182 -10.18 -8.24 -9.01
N ARG A 183 -9.79 -8.77 -10.17
CA ARG A 183 -9.02 -8.07 -11.20
C ARG A 183 -9.90 -7.87 -12.44
N PHE A 184 -9.99 -6.67 -12.97
CA PHE A 184 -10.71 -6.35 -14.20
C PHE A 184 -9.98 -5.23 -14.96
N SER A 185 -10.27 -5.06 -16.25
CA SER A 185 -9.63 -3.99 -17.05
C SER A 185 -10.07 -2.62 -16.55
N GLY A 186 -9.13 -1.67 -16.42
CA GLY A 186 -9.48 -0.28 -16.10
C GLY A 186 -10.44 0.34 -17.12
N GLU A 187 -10.43 -0.14 -18.36
CA GLU A 187 -11.32 0.30 -19.44
C GLU A 187 -12.76 -0.21 -19.29
N ASP A 188 -12.99 -1.28 -18.51
CA ASP A 188 -14.34 -1.75 -18.15
C ASP A 188 -15.08 -0.74 -17.24
N VAL A 189 -14.35 0.24 -16.71
CA VAL A 189 -14.89 1.43 -16.05
C VAL A 189 -14.91 2.55 -17.07
N ARG A 190 -16.12 2.93 -17.51
CA ARG A 190 -16.30 4.11 -18.36
C ARG A 190 -15.67 5.34 -17.69
N GLU A 191 -15.14 6.26 -18.50
CA GLU A 191 -14.68 7.54 -17.99
C GLU A 191 -15.88 8.42 -17.61
N PHE A 192 -15.82 9.03 -16.43
CA PHE A 192 -16.84 9.95 -15.94
C PHE A 192 -16.38 11.39 -16.14
N VAL A 193 -17.28 12.22 -16.67
CA VAL A 193 -17.08 13.68 -16.68
C VAL A 193 -17.39 14.27 -15.30
N SER A 194 -18.40 13.72 -14.62
CA SER A 194 -18.76 14.17 -13.27
C SER A 194 -17.72 13.73 -12.25
N ARG A 195 -17.44 14.65 -11.30
CA ARG A 195 -16.59 14.40 -10.12
C ARG A 195 -17.41 14.07 -8.88
N THR A 196 -18.74 14.19 -8.90
CA THR A 196 -19.54 14.04 -7.68
C THR A 196 -20.13 12.65 -7.50
N SER A 197 -20.16 11.81 -8.53
CA SER A 197 -20.73 10.46 -8.41
C SER A 197 -19.80 9.48 -7.68
N THR A 198 -20.37 8.48 -7.01
CA THR A 198 -19.64 7.36 -6.39
C THR A 198 -19.14 6.31 -7.41
N GLY A 199 -19.64 6.35 -8.64
CA GLY A 199 -19.19 5.50 -9.74
C GLY A 199 -20.11 4.30 -10.02
N VAL A 200 -19.53 3.19 -10.42
CA VAL A 200 -20.21 1.93 -10.78
C VAL A 200 -19.65 0.77 -9.97
N ARG A 201 -20.40 -0.33 -9.86
CA ARG A 201 -19.99 -1.49 -9.04
C ARG A 201 -18.69 -2.14 -9.52
N GLY A 202 -17.59 -2.01 -8.79
CA GLY A 202 -16.33 -2.70 -9.08
C GLY A 202 -16.31 -4.15 -8.59
N MET A 203 -16.82 -4.38 -7.38
CA MET A 203 -16.84 -5.70 -6.74
C MET A 203 -18.14 -5.94 -5.98
N LYS A 204 -18.62 -7.18 -5.97
CA LYS A 204 -19.71 -7.64 -5.12
C LYS A 204 -19.14 -8.48 -3.97
N PHE A 205 -19.73 -8.36 -2.79
CA PHE A 205 -19.32 -9.13 -1.63
C PHE A 205 -20.10 -10.44 -1.49
N LYS A 206 -19.41 -11.47 -1.00
CA LYS A 206 -20.04 -12.73 -0.61
C LYS A 206 -20.61 -12.64 0.81
N GLU A 207 -19.82 -12.11 1.75
CA GLU A 207 -20.17 -12.03 3.17
C GLU A 207 -20.82 -10.67 3.51
N LYS A 208 -21.72 -10.66 4.50
CA LYS A 208 -22.57 -9.49 4.80
C LYS A 208 -21.86 -8.27 5.43
N ASN A 209 -20.59 -8.38 5.83
CA ASN A 209 -19.80 -7.30 6.39
C ASN A 209 -18.42 -7.21 5.72
N ASP A 210 -18.29 -7.67 4.47
CA ASP A 210 -17.05 -7.51 3.74
C ASP A 210 -16.99 -6.12 3.09
N GLU A 211 -15.78 -5.60 2.98
CA GLU A 211 -15.50 -4.28 2.44
C GLU A 211 -14.19 -4.30 1.68
N VAL A 212 -14.09 -3.48 0.65
CA VAL A 212 -12.81 -3.25 -0.04
C VAL A 212 -11.86 -2.54 0.92
N VAL A 213 -10.64 -3.03 1.03
CA VAL A 213 -9.56 -2.44 1.84
C VAL A 213 -8.42 -1.91 1.00
N SER A 214 -8.29 -2.34 -0.25
CA SER A 214 -7.25 -1.83 -1.13
C SER A 214 -7.69 -1.73 -2.58
N LEU A 215 -7.04 -0.77 -3.25
CA LEU A 215 -7.04 -0.56 -4.69
C LEU A 215 -5.59 -0.68 -5.15
N SER A 216 -5.34 -1.46 -6.19
CA SER A 216 -4.03 -1.56 -6.83
C SER A 216 -4.17 -1.62 -8.33
N ILE A 217 -3.16 -1.12 -9.00
CA ILE A 217 -3.09 -1.09 -10.46
C ILE A 217 -2.05 -2.12 -10.88
N LEU A 218 -2.40 -2.95 -11.86
CA LEU A 218 -1.53 -3.97 -12.43
C LEU A 218 -1.33 -3.65 -13.90
N LYS A 219 -0.12 -3.84 -14.39
CA LYS A 219 0.14 -3.73 -15.82
C LYS A 219 -0.65 -4.81 -16.57
N GLY A 220 -1.30 -4.38 -17.64
CA GLY A 220 -2.12 -5.25 -18.46
C GLY A 220 -1.25 -6.23 -19.24
N GLY A 221 -1.40 -7.52 -18.97
CA GLY A 221 -0.75 -8.57 -19.77
C GLY A 221 -1.52 -8.88 -21.06
N THR A 222 -0.79 -9.23 -22.11
CA THR A 222 -1.33 -9.80 -23.36
C THR A 222 -1.50 -11.32 -23.29
N ALA A 223 -0.88 -11.97 -22.29
CA ALA A 223 -0.90 -13.41 -22.11
C ALA A 223 -2.33 -13.95 -21.98
N THR A 224 -2.62 -14.98 -22.76
CA THR A 224 -3.86 -15.76 -22.69
C THR A 224 -3.93 -16.56 -21.40
N PRO A 225 -5.12 -17.04 -21.00
CA PRO A 225 -5.26 -17.90 -19.83
C PRO A 225 -4.39 -19.16 -19.89
N ASP A 226 -4.22 -19.77 -21.07
CA ASP A 226 -3.45 -21.01 -21.22
C ASP A 226 -1.94 -20.76 -21.12
N GLU A 227 -1.43 -19.68 -21.72
CA GLU A 227 -0.03 -19.24 -21.59
C GLU A 227 0.32 -18.93 -20.13
N ARG A 228 -0.57 -18.20 -19.45
CA ARG A 228 -0.41 -17.89 -18.03
C ARG A 228 -0.40 -19.14 -17.16
N ASP A 229 -1.31 -20.09 -17.40
CA ASP A 229 -1.38 -21.33 -16.65
C ASP A 229 -0.18 -22.26 -16.96
N ALA A 230 0.41 -22.17 -18.16
CA ALA A 230 1.66 -22.84 -18.52
C ALA A 230 2.85 -22.21 -17.79
N TYR A 231 2.99 -20.89 -17.84
CA TYR A 231 4.03 -20.13 -17.13
C TYR A 231 4.00 -20.43 -15.63
N LEU A 232 2.83 -20.37 -15.00
CA LEU A 232 2.67 -20.64 -13.57
C LEU A 232 3.10 -22.05 -13.14
N LYS A 233 3.28 -23.02 -14.06
CA LYS A 233 3.82 -24.35 -13.73
C LYS A 233 5.34 -24.39 -13.68
N VAL A 234 5.99 -23.50 -14.43
CA VAL A 234 7.44 -23.44 -14.62
C VAL A 234 8.08 -22.16 -14.06
N ALA A 235 7.28 -21.29 -13.44
CA ALA A 235 7.72 -20.01 -12.94
C ALA A 235 8.94 -20.16 -12.01
N PRO A 236 10.00 -19.32 -12.15
CA PRO A 236 11.26 -19.49 -11.43
C PRO A 236 11.13 -19.55 -9.91
N TRP A 237 10.13 -18.87 -9.36
CA TRP A 237 9.87 -18.84 -7.93
C TRP A 237 9.20 -20.11 -7.37
N LYS A 238 8.82 -21.09 -8.22
CA LYS A 238 8.30 -22.41 -7.80
C LYS A 238 9.33 -23.54 -7.80
N SER A 239 10.43 -23.41 -8.54
CA SER A 239 11.44 -24.47 -8.64
C SER A 239 12.47 -24.34 -7.52
N ASP A 240 12.52 -25.32 -6.62
CA ASP A 240 13.54 -25.37 -5.56
C ASP A 240 14.89 -25.93 -6.07
N GLU A 241 14.92 -26.64 -7.21
CA GLU A 241 16.15 -27.16 -7.82
C GLU A 241 16.06 -27.17 -9.37
N GLU A 242 17.21 -26.83 -10.00
CA GLU A 242 17.50 -26.71 -11.44
C GLU A 242 16.62 -25.72 -12.25
N ALA A 243 17.18 -24.53 -12.51
CA ALA A 243 16.67 -23.57 -13.48
C ALA A 243 16.52 -24.24 -14.85
N HIS A 244 15.31 -24.69 -15.17
CA HIS A 244 14.99 -25.09 -16.52
C HIS A 244 15.02 -23.82 -17.37
N SER A 245 15.68 -23.88 -18.53
CA SER A 245 15.63 -22.77 -19.49
C SER A 245 14.16 -22.49 -19.82
N LEU A 246 13.66 -21.32 -19.44
CA LEU A 246 12.36 -20.85 -19.87
C LEU A 246 12.35 -20.73 -21.39
N SER A 247 11.19 -20.93 -22.02
CA SER A 247 11.00 -20.48 -23.39
C SER A 247 11.10 -18.96 -23.44
N ASP A 248 11.42 -18.38 -24.60
CA ASP A 248 11.51 -16.93 -24.78
C ASP A 248 10.23 -16.22 -24.29
N ASP A 249 9.05 -16.79 -24.58
CA ASP A 249 7.76 -16.25 -24.11
C ASP A 249 7.62 -16.29 -22.58
N HIS A 250 8.05 -17.37 -21.93
CA HIS A 250 8.01 -17.47 -20.47
C HIS A 250 9.05 -16.58 -19.80
N GLN A 251 10.19 -16.32 -20.46
CA GLN A 251 11.19 -15.37 -19.98
C GLN A 251 10.62 -13.95 -20.02
N ALA A 252 9.98 -13.55 -21.12
CA ALA A 252 9.31 -12.25 -21.19
C ALA A 252 8.23 -12.09 -20.11
N MET A 253 7.44 -13.13 -19.84
CA MET A 253 6.47 -13.12 -18.74
C MET A 253 7.13 -13.02 -17.36
N ALA A 254 8.28 -13.65 -17.14
CA ALA A 254 9.02 -13.54 -15.89
C ALA A 254 9.57 -12.11 -15.68
N ASP A 255 10.03 -11.47 -16.76
CA ASP A 255 10.56 -10.11 -16.73
C ASP A 255 9.46 -9.07 -16.45
N GLU A 256 8.23 -9.32 -16.92
CA GLU A 256 7.03 -8.49 -16.69
C GLU A 256 6.23 -8.90 -15.43
N GLU A 257 6.69 -9.88 -14.65
CA GLU A 257 5.92 -10.44 -13.55
C GLU A 257 5.79 -9.46 -12.38
N GLU A 258 4.57 -9.03 -12.10
CA GLU A 258 4.22 -8.33 -10.87
C GLU A 258 3.85 -9.32 -9.75
N PHE A 259 4.07 -8.93 -8.50
CA PHE A 259 3.63 -9.70 -7.34
C PHE A 259 2.71 -8.87 -6.44
N ILE A 260 1.74 -9.53 -5.84
CA ILE A 260 0.79 -8.96 -4.89
C ILE A 260 1.21 -9.37 -3.49
N LEU A 261 1.58 -8.38 -2.69
CA LEU A 261 1.74 -8.55 -1.25
C LEU A 261 0.37 -8.36 -0.59
N THR A 262 -0.03 -9.30 0.25
CA THR A 262 -1.20 -9.18 1.15
C THR A 262 -0.72 -9.20 2.59
N VAL A 263 -1.18 -8.24 3.40
CA VAL A 263 -0.86 -8.11 4.83
C VAL A 263 -2.14 -8.16 5.65
N CYS A 264 -2.11 -8.93 6.73
CA CYS A 264 -3.22 -9.13 7.67
C CYS A 264 -2.91 -8.52 9.04
N ALA A 265 -3.96 -8.20 9.79
CA ALA A 265 -3.91 -7.45 11.05
C ALA A 265 -3.00 -8.07 12.11
N ASN A 266 -2.89 -9.40 12.17
CA ASN A 266 -2.09 -10.09 13.19
C ASN A 266 -0.62 -10.33 12.77
N GLY A 267 -0.11 -9.60 11.77
CA GLY A 267 1.28 -9.73 11.33
C GLY A 267 1.55 -10.88 10.37
N TYR A 268 0.50 -11.48 9.82
CA TYR A 268 0.60 -12.48 8.76
C TYR A 268 0.48 -11.84 7.38
N GLY A 269 1.04 -12.48 6.37
CA GLY A 269 0.92 -12.00 5.01
C GLY A 269 1.63 -12.91 4.02
N LYS A 270 1.65 -12.50 2.75
CA LYS A 270 2.27 -13.28 1.69
C LYS A 270 2.50 -12.46 0.43
N LEU A 271 3.43 -12.94 -0.37
CA LEU A 271 3.68 -12.48 -1.72
C LEU A 271 3.15 -13.54 -2.69
N SER A 272 2.30 -13.16 -3.63
CA SER A 272 1.71 -14.05 -4.64
C SER A 272 1.86 -13.44 -6.03
N SER A 273 2.16 -14.24 -7.05
CA SER A 273 2.24 -13.76 -8.44
C SER A 273 0.92 -13.12 -8.90
N ALA A 274 0.99 -11.97 -9.56
CA ALA A 274 -0.16 -11.29 -10.16
C ALA A 274 -0.82 -12.13 -11.27
N TYR A 275 -0.08 -13.06 -11.89
CA TYR A 275 -0.64 -14.02 -12.84
C TYR A 275 -1.62 -15.01 -12.18
N GLU A 276 -1.58 -15.23 -10.86
CA GLU A 276 -2.63 -16.03 -10.19
C GLU A 276 -3.98 -15.29 -10.06
N TYR A 277 -4.01 -13.99 -10.39
CA TYR A 277 -5.19 -13.15 -10.37
C TYR A 277 -5.72 -12.99 -11.78
N ARG A 278 -6.45 -14.00 -12.27
CA ARG A 278 -7.10 -13.92 -13.58
C ARG A 278 -8.07 -12.74 -13.66
N ARG A 279 -8.12 -12.09 -14.83
CA ARG A 279 -9.17 -11.12 -15.16
C ARG A 279 -10.56 -11.77 -15.00
N ALA A 280 -11.48 -11.03 -14.39
CA ALA A 280 -12.88 -11.38 -14.22
C ALA A 280 -13.74 -10.17 -14.62
N GLY A 281 -15.02 -10.40 -14.93
CA GLY A 281 -15.93 -9.29 -15.22
C GLY A 281 -16.12 -8.38 -14.00
N ARG A 282 -15.99 -7.06 -14.21
CA ARG A 282 -16.26 -6.03 -13.21
C ARG A 282 -17.63 -6.25 -12.54
N GLY A 283 -17.68 -6.12 -11.22
CA GLY A 283 -18.89 -6.33 -10.41
C GLY A 283 -19.09 -7.77 -9.96
N GLY A 284 -18.18 -8.68 -10.32
CA GLY A 284 -18.14 -10.05 -9.79
C GLY A 284 -17.74 -10.12 -8.31
N MET A 285 -17.76 -11.35 -7.77
CA MET A 285 -17.33 -11.62 -6.38
C MET A 285 -15.82 -11.82 -6.21
N GLY A 286 -15.08 -11.83 -7.32
CA GLY A 286 -13.65 -12.12 -7.31
C GLY A 286 -13.31 -13.56 -6.97
N ILE A 287 -12.04 -13.77 -6.64
CA ILE A 287 -11.43 -15.03 -6.22
C ILE A 287 -10.87 -14.88 -4.81
N THR A 288 -10.44 -15.97 -4.17
CA THR A 288 -9.73 -15.88 -2.88
C THR A 288 -8.46 -15.04 -3.05
N ASN A 289 -8.08 -14.19 -2.10
CA ASN A 289 -6.81 -13.46 -2.10
C ASN A 289 -5.84 -14.11 -1.13
N ILE A 290 -6.36 -14.48 0.04
CA ILE A 290 -5.67 -15.23 1.09
C ILE A 290 -6.69 -16.16 1.75
N ASP A 291 -6.26 -17.36 2.12
CA ASP A 291 -7.09 -18.22 2.96
C ASP A 291 -7.11 -17.64 4.37
N ASN A 292 -8.11 -16.81 4.63
CA ASN A 292 -8.13 -15.95 5.81
C ASN A 292 -8.63 -16.72 7.05
N ILE A 293 -7.75 -17.53 7.61
CA ILE A 293 -8.00 -18.26 8.86
C ILE A 293 -7.90 -17.34 10.08
N ALA A 294 -8.49 -17.75 11.20
CA ALA A 294 -8.64 -16.92 12.40
C ALA A 294 -7.32 -16.30 12.90
N ARG A 295 -6.18 -17.01 12.80
CA ARG A 295 -4.87 -16.51 13.25
C ARG A 295 -4.42 -15.25 12.51
N ASN A 296 -4.82 -15.08 11.26
CA ASN A 296 -4.35 -13.99 10.40
C ASN A 296 -4.99 -12.65 10.78
N GLY A 297 -6.24 -12.68 11.23
CA GLY A 297 -7.07 -11.48 11.36
C GLY A 297 -7.54 -10.97 9.99
N GLN A 298 -8.14 -9.77 9.94
CA GLN A 298 -8.61 -9.19 8.69
C GLN A 298 -7.44 -8.80 7.77
N VAL A 299 -7.67 -8.80 6.46
CA VAL A 299 -6.71 -8.19 5.51
C VAL A 299 -6.74 -6.68 5.72
N VAL A 300 -5.56 -6.09 5.90
CA VAL A 300 -5.38 -4.65 6.13
C VAL A 300 -4.92 -3.95 4.86
N ALA A 301 -4.04 -4.60 4.10
CA ALA A 301 -3.53 -4.05 2.85
C ALA A 301 -3.25 -5.17 1.84
N SER A 302 -3.42 -4.85 0.55
CA SER A 302 -3.01 -5.72 -0.55
C SER A 302 -2.61 -4.85 -1.74
N PHE A 303 -1.34 -4.90 -2.15
CA PHE A 303 -0.78 -4.05 -3.19
C PHE A 303 0.40 -4.71 -3.92
N THR A 304 0.82 -4.13 -5.04
CA THR A 304 1.98 -4.61 -5.81
C THR A 304 3.28 -4.39 -5.03
N ALA A 305 4.12 -5.42 -4.95
CA ALA A 305 5.41 -5.31 -4.32
C ALA A 305 6.42 -6.28 -4.94
N THR A 306 7.70 -5.94 -4.86
CA THR A 306 8.81 -6.79 -5.25
C THR A 306 9.51 -7.35 -4.02
N LYS A 307 10.48 -8.26 -4.20
CA LYS A 307 11.32 -8.74 -3.08
C LYS A 307 12.34 -7.69 -2.62
N SER A 308 12.70 -6.75 -3.49
CA SER A 308 13.56 -5.61 -3.15
C SER A 308 12.85 -4.63 -2.22
N ASP A 309 11.53 -4.46 -2.38
CA ASP A 309 10.78 -3.48 -1.59
C ASP A 309 10.87 -3.74 -0.08
N GLN A 310 10.66 -2.65 0.66
CA GLN A 310 10.52 -2.68 2.11
C GLN A 310 9.13 -2.15 2.48
N LEU A 311 8.68 -2.47 3.70
CA LEU A 311 7.41 -2.01 4.22
C LEU A 311 7.62 -1.16 5.46
N MET A 312 6.77 -0.16 5.61
CA MET A 312 6.53 0.52 6.88
C MET A 312 5.16 0.09 7.42
N LEU A 313 5.14 -0.60 8.56
CA LEU A 313 3.91 -1.05 9.23
C LEU A 313 3.59 -0.12 10.39
N VAL A 314 2.30 0.16 10.59
CA VAL A 314 1.78 0.89 11.74
C VAL A 314 0.86 -0.03 12.54
N THR A 315 1.04 -0.09 13.85
CA THR A 315 0.13 -0.77 14.77
C THR A 315 -0.88 0.17 15.43
N ASP A 316 -1.95 -0.39 16.00
CA ASP A 316 -2.92 0.33 16.83
C ASP A 316 -2.31 0.93 18.11
N GLN A 317 -1.10 0.53 18.48
CA GLN A 317 -0.29 1.12 19.56
C GLN A 317 0.74 2.14 19.05
N ALA A 318 0.53 2.71 17.85
CA ALA A 318 1.39 3.72 17.21
C ALA A 318 2.86 3.29 16.98
N LYS A 319 3.14 1.98 16.91
CA LYS A 319 4.48 1.49 16.57
C LYS A 319 4.69 1.54 15.07
N LEU A 320 5.78 2.18 14.66
CA LEU A 320 6.27 2.20 13.27
C LEU A 320 7.37 1.16 13.10
N ILE A 321 7.18 0.22 12.17
CA ILE A 321 8.08 -0.91 11.98
C ILE A 321 8.46 -1.00 10.49
N ARG A 322 9.76 -0.88 10.20
CA ARG A 322 10.30 -1.06 8.84
C ARG A 322 10.80 -2.50 8.65
N ILE A 323 10.28 -3.24 7.68
CA ILE A 323 10.72 -4.62 7.35
C ILE A 323 11.05 -4.77 5.87
N GLY A 324 12.06 -5.57 5.52
CA GLY A 324 12.37 -5.92 4.12
C GLY A 324 11.59 -7.14 3.61
N LEU A 325 11.36 -7.22 2.30
CA LEU A 325 10.66 -8.34 1.64
C LEU A 325 11.58 -9.38 1.01
N ASN A 326 12.89 -9.14 0.98
CA ASN A 326 13.91 -10.00 0.36
C ASN A 326 13.82 -11.47 0.76
N SER A 327 13.48 -11.71 2.03
CA SER A 327 13.36 -13.05 2.61
C SER A 327 12.01 -13.73 2.36
N LEU A 328 11.02 -13.04 1.78
CA LEU A 328 9.71 -13.61 1.49
C LEU A 328 9.74 -14.50 0.26
N ARG A 329 9.22 -15.71 0.41
CA ARG A 329 8.92 -16.60 -0.71
C ARG A 329 7.62 -16.20 -1.37
N VAL A 330 7.56 -16.39 -2.69
CA VAL A 330 6.31 -16.31 -3.45
C VAL A 330 5.53 -17.60 -3.19
N ILE A 331 4.27 -17.47 -2.80
CA ILE A 331 3.38 -18.61 -2.54
C ILE A 331 2.01 -18.36 -3.14
N GLY A 332 1.29 -19.45 -3.40
CA GLY A 332 -0.01 -19.39 -4.06
C GLY A 332 -1.03 -18.54 -3.29
N ARG A 333 -1.90 -17.88 -4.06
CA ARG A 333 -2.97 -17.01 -3.58
C ARG A 333 -4.01 -17.75 -2.71
N SER A 334 -4.11 -19.07 -2.78
CA SER A 334 -4.98 -19.86 -1.90
C SER A 334 -4.38 -20.15 -0.53
N SER A 335 -3.11 -19.80 -0.28
CA SER A 335 -2.46 -20.09 1.01
C SER A 335 -2.88 -19.10 2.10
N ALA A 336 -2.72 -19.52 3.35
CA ALA A 336 -2.90 -18.68 4.54
C ALA A 336 -1.73 -17.73 4.82
N GLY A 337 -0.66 -17.76 4.03
CA GLY A 337 0.51 -16.89 4.25
C GLY A 337 1.46 -17.34 5.37
N VAL A 338 2.44 -16.50 5.63
CA VAL A 338 3.50 -16.66 6.63
C VAL A 338 3.53 -15.45 7.57
N ARG A 339 4.22 -15.57 8.70
CA ARG A 339 4.41 -14.43 9.61
C ARG A 339 5.39 -13.43 9.00
N LEU A 340 4.95 -12.19 8.82
CA LEU A 340 5.79 -11.05 8.42
C LEU A 340 6.43 -10.40 9.64
N PHE A 341 5.66 -10.27 10.72
CA PHE A 341 6.10 -9.60 11.94
C PHE A 341 5.43 -10.21 13.18
N ASN A 342 6.12 -10.20 14.32
CA ASN A 342 5.55 -10.68 15.57
C ASN A 342 4.81 -9.55 16.29
N VAL A 343 3.51 -9.43 16.01
CA VAL A 343 2.64 -8.46 16.68
C VAL A 343 2.37 -8.92 18.12
N ALA A 344 2.45 -7.99 19.08
CA ALA A 344 2.22 -8.35 20.49
C ALA A 344 0.77 -8.79 20.72
N LYS A 345 0.54 -9.54 21.80
CA LYS A 345 -0.82 -9.98 22.16
C LYS A 345 -1.75 -8.79 22.38
N GLY A 346 -2.84 -8.74 21.62
CA GLY A 346 -3.84 -7.66 21.70
C GLY A 346 -3.47 -6.39 20.92
N GLU A 347 -2.37 -6.41 20.17
CA GLU A 347 -1.99 -5.36 19.22
C GLU A 347 -2.33 -5.84 17.80
N THR A 348 -2.66 -4.90 16.91
CA THR A 348 -2.94 -5.20 15.49
C THR A 348 -2.28 -4.18 14.57
N ILE A 349 -1.96 -4.61 13.34
CA ILE A 349 -1.54 -3.73 12.25
C ILE A 349 -2.77 -3.00 11.72
N VAL A 350 -2.68 -1.68 11.59
CA VAL A 350 -3.78 -0.82 11.12
C VAL A 350 -3.47 -0.13 9.79
N SER A 351 -2.19 0.06 9.47
CA SER A 351 -1.76 0.71 8.22
C SER A 351 -0.43 0.14 7.73
N VAL A 352 -0.23 0.16 6.41
CA VAL A 352 0.95 -0.39 5.72
C VAL A 352 1.30 0.53 4.57
N ALA A 353 2.57 0.92 4.47
CA ALA A 353 3.12 1.60 3.30
C ALA A 353 4.25 0.79 2.67
N LYS A 354 4.38 0.92 1.36
CA LYS A 354 5.49 0.37 0.57
C LYS A 354 6.61 1.40 0.46
N LEU A 355 7.84 0.91 0.48
CA LEU A 355 9.09 1.64 0.27
C LEU A 355 9.79 0.96 -0.91
N ASP A 356 10.06 1.70 -1.98
CA ASP A 356 10.77 1.15 -3.13
C ASP A 356 12.28 1.14 -2.81
N GLU A 357 13.01 0.09 -3.21
CA GLU A 357 14.44 -0.08 -2.87
C GLU A 357 15.39 0.71 -3.80
N ASN A 358 14.86 1.56 -4.69
CA ASN A 358 15.69 2.37 -5.57
C ASN A 358 16.35 3.53 -4.83
N GLU A 359 17.17 3.24 -3.82
CA GLU A 359 18.21 4.14 -3.30
C GLU A 359 19.05 3.36 -2.29
N ASN A 360 20.09 2.68 -2.81
CA ASN A 360 21.31 2.51 -2.02
C ASN A 360 21.81 3.90 -1.63
N PRO A 361 22.44 4.08 -0.44
CA PRO A 361 23.06 5.35 -0.08
C PRO A 361 23.92 5.86 -1.23
N GLU A 362 23.63 7.07 -1.74
CA GLU A 362 24.27 7.60 -2.95
C GLU A 362 25.76 7.95 -2.75
N ASN A 363 26.29 7.81 -1.52
CA ASN A 363 27.64 8.24 -1.18
C ASN A 363 28.28 7.51 0.02
N GLU A 364 29.60 7.35 -0.07
CA GLU A 364 30.48 6.67 0.91
C GLU A 364 30.36 7.25 2.35
N ALA A 365 29.90 8.49 2.49
CA ALA A 365 29.65 9.13 3.78
C ALA A 365 28.45 8.53 4.52
N GLU A 366 27.38 8.17 3.80
CA GLU A 366 26.22 7.50 4.39
C GLU A 366 26.52 6.04 4.71
N GLU A 367 27.36 5.39 3.90
CA GLU A 367 27.86 4.04 4.14
C GLU A 367 28.74 3.97 5.40
N ALA A 368 29.64 4.95 5.58
CA ALA A 368 30.48 5.06 6.78
C ALA A 368 29.69 5.37 8.05
N ILE A 369 28.63 6.18 7.96
CA ILE A 369 27.72 6.45 9.09
C ILE A 369 26.91 5.19 9.43
N ALA A 370 26.44 4.43 8.43
CA ALA A 370 25.77 3.16 8.64
C ALA A 370 26.70 2.13 9.31
N GLU A 371 27.96 2.03 8.87
CA GLU A 371 28.98 1.16 9.48
C GLU A 371 29.34 1.57 10.92
N GLU A 372 29.56 2.87 11.18
CA GLU A 372 29.87 3.37 12.53
C GLU A 372 28.71 3.14 13.52
N MET A 373 27.47 3.20 13.03
CA MET A 373 26.25 2.95 13.82
C MET A 373 25.93 1.46 14.02
N VAL A 374 26.51 0.56 13.24
CA VAL A 374 26.46 -0.90 13.46
C VAL A 374 27.45 -1.32 14.55
N GLY A 375 28.61 -0.66 14.64
CA GLY A 375 29.66 -0.98 15.63
C GLY A 375 29.30 -0.71 17.09
N ARG A 376 28.23 0.05 17.40
CA ARG A 376 27.89 0.47 18.77
C ARG A 376 26.78 -0.30 19.48
N GLY A 377 26.37 -1.46 18.98
CA GLY A 377 25.66 -2.42 19.84
C GLY A 377 24.76 -3.39 19.10
N ALA A 378 25.21 -4.63 18.98
CA ALA A 378 24.39 -5.83 19.10
C ALA A 378 25.31 -7.07 19.20
N GLU A 379 25.06 -7.92 20.19
CA GLU A 379 25.38 -9.34 20.07
C GLU A 379 24.55 -9.90 18.90
N GLU A 380 25.22 -10.65 18.04
CA GLU A 380 24.66 -11.33 16.89
C GLU A 380 23.69 -12.43 17.38
N THR A 381 22.37 -12.17 17.33
CA THR A 381 21.38 -13.22 17.56
C THR A 381 20.96 -13.83 16.23
N ALA A 382 21.28 -15.11 16.04
CA ALA A 382 20.90 -15.89 14.88
C ALA A 382 19.36 -15.98 14.73
N PRO A 383 18.81 -15.83 13.52
CA PRO A 383 17.38 -15.98 13.28
C PRO A 383 16.95 -17.45 13.40
N ASP A 384 15.89 -17.70 14.18
CA ASP A 384 15.23 -19.00 14.23
C ASP A 384 14.24 -19.10 13.05
N THR A 385 14.76 -19.51 11.89
CA THR A 385 13.94 -19.88 10.74
C THR A 385 13.86 -21.40 10.67
N THR A 386 12.87 -22.02 11.31
CA THR A 386 12.61 -23.44 11.07
C THR A 386 11.99 -23.63 9.68
N ALA A 387 12.53 -24.55 8.89
CA ALA A 387 12.04 -24.90 7.55
C ALA A 387 10.71 -25.68 7.52
N HIS A 388 10.03 -25.82 8.66
CA HIS A 388 8.82 -26.62 8.80
C HIS A 388 7.56 -25.75 8.90
N SER A 389 6.43 -26.27 8.43
CA SER A 389 5.13 -25.57 8.56
C SER A 389 4.83 -25.29 10.02
N ASP A 390 4.55 -24.02 10.37
CA ASP A 390 4.09 -23.52 11.67
C ASP A 390 2.73 -24.11 12.10
N ARG A 391 2.63 -25.44 12.15
CA ARG A 391 1.41 -26.14 12.56
C ARG A 391 1.37 -26.46 14.05
N ASN A 392 2.40 -26.14 14.82
CA ASN A 392 2.45 -26.40 16.26
C ASN A 392 3.35 -25.38 16.98
N ILE A 393 2.89 -24.14 17.15
CA ILE A 393 3.44 -23.25 18.17
C ILE A 393 2.53 -23.37 19.39
N PRO A 394 3.00 -23.90 20.54
CA PRO A 394 2.22 -23.91 21.77
C PRO A 394 1.83 -22.47 22.16
N ASP A 395 0.59 -22.28 22.64
CA ASP A 395 -0.02 -21.01 23.09
C ASP A 395 -0.61 -20.05 22.04
N GLU A 396 -0.82 -20.48 20.78
CA GLU A 396 -1.72 -19.75 19.86
C GLU A 396 -3.19 -20.16 20.05
N PRO A 397 -4.16 -19.22 19.98
CA PRO A 397 -5.57 -19.56 20.12
C PRO A 397 -6.03 -20.41 18.93
N GLY A 398 -6.25 -21.70 19.18
CA GLY A 398 -6.70 -22.68 18.18
C GLY A 398 -5.90 -23.99 18.13
N GLY A 399 -4.88 -24.16 18.97
CA GLY A 399 -4.23 -25.45 19.25
C GLY A 399 -4.90 -26.22 20.39
#